data_AF-A0A067BQA4-F1
#
_entry.id   AF-A0A067BQA4-F1
#
_cell.length_a   1.000
_cell.length_b   1.000
_cell.length_c   1.000
_cell.angle_alpha   90.00
_cell.angle_beta   90.00
_cell.angle_gamma   90.00
#
_symmetry.space_group_name_H-M   'P 1'
#
loop_
_entity.id
_entity.type
_entity.pdbx_description
1 polymer ?
#
loop_
_entity_poly.entity_id
_entity_poly.type
_entity_poly.pdbx_seq_one_letter_code
_entity_poly.pdbx_strand_id
1 'polypeptide(L)'
;MRVLTLSSLVVSALGGHARRPSAPGLWSAFADGLADATYIDLTHTLTPTTPVWSGDVYPQEFLQAKNKSSGAPFAWATDGFAANAYELHTDNIDTQLDPPAHWDPAYPAIDELPPTFAVRPLVVLDIVDKVKADAGYQLQVGDILSWEKQFKTKIPKGAVVFVRSD
;
A
#
# COMPACT_ATOMS: atom_id res chain seq x y z
N MET A 1 23.31 -63.50 -6.44
CA MET A 1 22.54 -62.35 -6.93
C MET A 1 22.63 -61.25 -5.86
N ARG A 2 23.56 -60.30 -6.02
CA ARG A 2 23.75 -59.14 -5.13
C ARG A 2 23.50 -57.91 -5.97
N VAL A 3 22.43 -57.18 -5.66
CA VAL A 3 22.16 -55.87 -6.26
C VAL A 3 22.72 -54.83 -5.30
N LEU A 4 23.78 -54.13 -5.71
CA LEU A 4 24.26 -52.93 -5.02
C LEU A 4 23.50 -51.73 -5.59
N THR A 5 22.72 -51.07 -4.73
CA THR A 5 22.15 -49.75 -4.98
C THR A 5 23.22 -48.69 -4.70
N LEU A 6 23.60 -47.92 -5.73
CA LEU A 6 24.36 -46.68 -5.58
C LEU A 6 23.37 -45.52 -5.46
N SER A 7 23.21 -44.97 -4.25
CA SER A 7 22.47 -43.73 -4.04
C SER A 7 23.46 -42.56 -4.04
N SER A 8 23.44 -41.78 -5.12
CA SER A 8 24.20 -40.54 -5.24
C SER A 8 23.52 -39.45 -4.40
N LEU A 9 24.16 -39.06 -3.29
CA LEU A 9 23.71 -37.93 -2.48
C LEU A 9 24.16 -36.63 -3.14
N VAL A 10 23.25 -35.92 -3.81
CA VAL A 10 23.50 -34.53 -4.26
C VAL A 10 23.25 -33.61 -3.06
N VAL A 11 24.32 -33.16 -2.43
CA VAL A 11 24.26 -32.08 -1.44
C VAL A 11 24.20 -30.77 -2.20
N SER A 12 22.98 -30.27 -2.46
CA SER A 12 22.79 -28.88 -2.88
C SER A 12 23.08 -27.97 -1.69
N ALA A 13 24.27 -27.41 -1.64
CA ALA A 13 24.60 -26.32 -0.74
C ALA A 13 23.82 -25.07 -1.20
N LEU A 14 22.61 -24.89 -0.68
CA LEU A 14 21.94 -23.59 -0.67
C LEU A 14 22.67 -22.72 0.36
N GLY A 15 23.85 -22.24 -0.02
CA GLY A 15 24.60 -21.23 0.71
C GLY A 15 23.86 -19.90 0.61
N GLY A 16 22.84 -19.73 1.45
CA GLY A 16 22.30 -18.41 1.77
C GLY A 16 23.44 -17.59 2.36
N HIS A 17 24.06 -16.73 1.54
CA HIS A 17 25.04 -15.78 2.01
C HIS A 17 24.29 -14.79 2.90
N ALA A 18 24.35 -15.01 4.20
CA ALA A 18 23.91 -14.02 5.17
C ALA A 18 24.78 -12.77 4.98
N ARG A 19 24.24 -11.79 4.25
CA ARG A 19 24.88 -10.50 3.99
C ARG A 19 25.10 -9.85 5.35
N ARG A 20 26.36 -9.58 5.71
CA ARG A 20 26.67 -8.86 6.95
C ARG A 20 26.06 -7.46 6.84
N PRO A 21 25.34 -6.99 7.88
CA PRO A 21 24.80 -5.62 7.87
C PRO A 21 25.95 -4.63 7.66
N SER A 22 25.76 -3.74 6.70
CA SER A 22 26.71 -2.67 6.45
C SER A 22 26.64 -1.61 7.56
N ALA A 23 27.67 -0.76 7.69
CA ALA A 23 27.73 0.25 8.75
C ALA A 23 26.47 1.14 8.74
N PRO A 24 25.97 1.60 9.91
CA PRO A 24 24.72 2.35 9.98
C PRO A 24 24.74 3.59 9.09
N GLY A 25 23.71 3.77 8.27
CA GLY A 25 23.58 4.84 7.29
C GLY A 25 22.41 4.62 6.33
N LEU A 26 22.06 5.64 5.53
CA LEU A 26 20.95 5.53 4.58
C LEU A 26 21.23 4.53 3.46
N TRP A 27 22.47 4.43 3.01
CA TRP A 27 22.87 3.47 1.98
C TRP A 27 22.78 2.02 2.44
N SER A 28 23.13 1.74 3.71
CA SER A 28 22.99 0.42 4.30
C SER A 28 21.53 0.06 4.53
N ALA A 29 20.73 0.99 5.05
CA ALA A 29 19.27 0.78 5.20
C ALA A 29 18.60 0.43 3.86
N PHE A 30 18.98 1.11 2.78
CA PHE A 30 18.50 0.77 1.45
C PHE A 30 19.02 -0.60 0.99
N ALA A 31 20.34 -0.82 0.99
CA ALA A 31 20.95 -2.04 0.44
C ALA A 31 20.55 -3.31 1.19
N ASP A 32 20.37 -3.22 2.51
CA ASP A 32 20.08 -4.37 3.37
C ASP A 32 18.57 -4.57 3.58
N GLY A 33 17.74 -3.53 3.41
CA GLY A 33 16.32 -3.56 3.73
C GLY A 33 15.34 -3.29 2.59
N LEU A 34 15.72 -2.51 1.58
CA LEU A 34 14.81 -2.04 0.52
C LEU A 34 15.18 -2.55 -0.88
N ALA A 35 16.47 -2.70 -1.19
CA ALA A 35 16.93 -2.99 -2.54
C ALA A 35 16.35 -4.29 -3.12
N ASP A 36 16.28 -5.33 -2.31
CA ASP A 36 15.79 -6.67 -2.69
C ASP A 36 14.44 -7.00 -2.03
N ALA A 37 13.72 -6.00 -1.49
CA ALA A 37 12.43 -6.20 -0.85
C ALA A 37 11.33 -6.52 -1.87
N THR A 38 10.32 -7.28 -1.44
CA THR A 38 9.07 -7.41 -2.20
C THR A 38 8.22 -6.16 -1.99
N TYR A 39 7.90 -5.48 -3.09
CA TYR A 39 6.99 -4.33 -3.10
C TYR A 39 5.59 -4.80 -3.45
N ILE A 40 4.64 -4.54 -2.54
CA ILE A 40 3.23 -4.86 -2.72
C ILE A 40 2.50 -3.54 -2.89
N ASP A 41 1.85 -3.37 -4.05
CA ASP A 41 0.98 -2.23 -4.30
C ASP A 41 -0.36 -2.45 -3.57
N LEU A 42 -0.73 -1.50 -2.72
CA LEU A 42 -1.97 -1.49 -1.94
C LEU A 42 -2.94 -0.41 -2.44
N THR A 43 -2.69 0.13 -3.63
CA THR A 43 -3.45 1.23 -4.23
C THR A 43 -4.27 0.72 -5.41
N HIS A 44 -5.54 1.11 -5.46
CA HIS A 44 -6.34 0.94 -6.67
C HIS A 44 -5.99 2.01 -7.71
N THR A 45 -6.05 1.62 -8.99
CA THR A 45 -5.88 2.56 -10.10
C THR A 45 -7.06 3.54 -10.12
N LEU A 46 -6.75 4.82 -9.93
CA LEU A 46 -7.73 5.88 -10.08
C LEU A 46 -8.18 6.02 -11.55
N THR A 47 -9.50 6.05 -11.76
CA THR A 47 -10.13 6.21 -13.07
C THR A 47 -11.29 7.21 -12.99
N PRO A 48 -11.76 7.78 -14.12
CA PRO A 48 -12.98 8.59 -14.15
C PRO A 48 -14.24 7.87 -13.62
N THR A 49 -14.22 6.54 -13.57
CA THR A 49 -15.32 5.69 -13.08
C THR A 49 -15.06 5.11 -11.70
N THR A 50 -14.01 5.54 -11.01
CA THR A 50 -13.72 5.11 -9.65
C THR A 50 -14.92 5.40 -8.75
N PRO A 51 -15.38 4.44 -7.93
CA PRO A 51 -16.48 4.67 -7.02
C PRO A 51 -16.17 5.81 -6.05
N VAL A 52 -17.12 6.74 -5.92
CA VAL A 52 -17.08 7.83 -4.94
C VAL A 52 -18.28 7.71 -3.99
N TRP A 53 -18.16 8.32 -2.82
CA TRP A 53 -19.25 8.36 -1.85
C TRP A 53 -20.46 9.11 -2.40
N SER A 54 -21.66 8.81 -1.90
CA SER A 54 -22.93 9.28 -2.47
C SER A 54 -23.15 10.81 -2.44
N GLY A 55 -22.36 11.55 -1.66
CA GLY A 55 -22.41 13.01 -1.63
C GLY A 55 -21.45 13.69 -2.60
N ASP A 56 -20.58 12.95 -3.28
CA ASP A 56 -19.85 13.49 -4.43
C ASP A 56 -20.73 13.42 -5.67
N VAL A 57 -21.08 14.58 -6.20
CA VAL A 57 -22.02 14.73 -7.32
C VAL A 57 -21.31 15.08 -8.63
N TYR A 58 -19.98 15.24 -8.61
CA TYR A 58 -19.20 15.61 -9.78
C TYR A 58 -18.30 14.46 -10.23
N PRO A 59 -18.34 14.06 -11.53
CA PRO A 59 -17.45 13.03 -12.03
C PRO A 59 -16.01 13.55 -12.08
N GLN A 60 -15.04 12.65 -11.90
CA GLN A 60 -13.63 12.99 -12.09
C GLN A 60 -13.31 13.01 -13.58
N GLU A 61 -12.52 13.98 -14.06
CA GLU A 61 -12.12 14.04 -15.46
C GLU A 61 -10.61 13.90 -15.65
N PHE A 62 -10.22 13.00 -16.55
CA PHE A 62 -8.84 12.77 -16.94
C PHE A 62 -8.66 13.25 -18.38
N LEU A 63 -7.87 14.30 -18.55
CA LEU A 63 -7.77 15.07 -19.78
C LEU A 63 -6.31 15.17 -20.25
N GLN A 64 -6.10 15.63 -21.48
CA GLN A 64 -4.78 16.11 -21.91
C GLN A 64 -4.60 17.55 -21.47
N ALA A 65 -3.44 17.87 -20.90
CA ALA A 65 -3.08 19.25 -20.63
C ALA A 65 -2.94 20.01 -21.95
N LYS A 66 -3.45 21.25 -21.98
CA LYS A 66 -3.48 22.08 -23.17
C LYS A 66 -2.56 23.27 -23.03
N ASN A 67 -1.91 23.64 -24.13
CA ASN A 67 -1.17 24.89 -24.22
C ASN A 67 -2.15 26.07 -24.10
N LYS A 68 -1.90 26.98 -23.16
CA LYS A 68 -2.80 28.11 -22.86
C LYS A 68 -2.98 29.07 -24.05
N SER A 69 -1.97 29.19 -24.92
CA SER A 69 -2.01 30.10 -26.07
C SER A 69 -2.67 29.47 -27.30
N SER A 70 -2.37 28.20 -27.61
CA SER A 70 -2.91 27.54 -28.80
C SER A 70 -4.18 26.72 -28.56
N GLY A 71 -4.47 26.35 -27.31
CA GLY A 71 -5.55 25.42 -26.96
C GLY A 71 -5.30 23.96 -27.36
N ALA A 72 -4.19 23.67 -28.04
CA ALA A 72 -3.84 22.32 -28.47
C ALA A 72 -3.35 21.48 -27.28
N PRO A 73 -3.68 20.18 -27.23
CA PRO A 73 -3.10 19.27 -26.23
C PRO A 73 -1.61 19.09 -26.46
N PHE A 74 -0.83 18.96 -25.38
CA PHE A 74 0.58 18.63 -25.47
C PHE A 74 0.76 17.19 -25.98
N ALA A 75 1.58 17.02 -27.01
CA ALA A 75 1.91 15.72 -27.57
C ALA A 75 3.40 15.58 -27.88
N TRP A 76 3.96 14.40 -27.63
CA TRP A 76 5.39 14.14 -27.83
C TRP A 76 5.88 14.51 -29.23
N ALA A 77 5.09 14.20 -30.27
CA ALA A 77 5.47 14.42 -31.66
C ALA A 77 5.66 15.91 -32.03
N THR A 78 4.91 16.81 -31.39
CA THR A 78 4.91 18.24 -31.69
C THR A 78 5.67 19.06 -30.67
N ASP A 79 5.61 18.67 -29.41
CA ASP A 79 6.09 19.46 -28.27
C ASP A 79 7.31 18.83 -27.58
N GLY A 80 7.66 17.58 -27.90
CA GLY A 80 8.73 16.83 -27.23
C GLY A 80 8.38 16.38 -25.81
N PHE A 81 7.10 16.46 -25.42
CA PHE A 81 6.55 15.88 -24.19
C PHE A 81 5.04 15.69 -24.33
N ALA A 82 4.46 14.83 -23.49
CA ALA A 82 3.02 14.73 -23.30
C ALA A 82 2.69 15.09 -21.86
N ALA A 83 1.54 15.71 -21.65
CA ALA A 83 1.08 16.08 -20.32
C ALA A 83 -0.42 15.82 -20.19
N ASN A 84 -0.82 15.38 -19.00
CA ASN A 84 -2.21 15.16 -18.64
C ASN A 84 -2.69 16.27 -17.70
N ALA A 85 -4.00 16.46 -17.63
CA ALA A 85 -4.69 17.27 -16.65
C ALA A 85 -5.73 16.40 -15.94
N TYR A 86 -5.98 16.70 -14.68
CA TYR A 86 -6.94 15.98 -13.85
C TYR A 86 -7.85 17.00 -13.19
N GLU A 87 -9.16 16.80 -13.32
CA GLU A 87 -10.17 17.51 -12.54
C GLU A 87 -10.67 16.55 -11.47
N LEU A 88 -10.18 16.75 -10.24
CA LEU A 88 -10.54 15.95 -9.08
C LEU A 88 -11.45 16.76 -8.15
N HIS A 89 -12.68 16.29 -7.93
CA HIS A 89 -13.72 17.06 -7.24
C HIS A 89 -13.82 16.80 -5.74
N THR A 90 -13.26 15.69 -5.27
CA THR A 90 -13.22 15.32 -3.86
C THR A 90 -11.81 14.84 -3.52
N ASP A 91 -11.35 15.18 -2.32
CA ASP A 91 -10.17 14.57 -1.70
C ASP A 91 -10.48 13.15 -1.17
N ASN A 92 -11.76 12.86 -0.97
CA ASN A 92 -12.28 11.59 -0.51
C ASN A 92 -12.57 10.65 -1.70
N ILE A 93 -11.54 10.26 -2.43
CA ILE A 93 -11.61 9.31 -3.53
C ILE A 93 -10.62 8.15 -3.39
N ASP A 94 -11.13 6.93 -3.57
CA ASP A 94 -10.36 5.69 -3.65
C ASP A 94 -9.40 5.44 -2.46
N THR A 95 -8.22 4.88 -2.72
CA THR A 95 -7.18 4.62 -1.74
C THR A 95 -6.59 5.94 -1.24
N GLN A 96 -7.08 6.41 -0.09
CA GLN A 96 -6.78 7.72 0.46
C GLN A 96 -6.29 7.69 1.91
N LEU A 97 -5.91 8.86 2.42
CA LEU A 97 -5.56 9.08 3.83
C LEU A 97 -6.49 10.15 4.42
N ASP A 98 -7.22 9.78 5.47
CA ASP A 98 -8.09 10.72 6.19
C ASP A 98 -7.33 11.43 7.32
N PRO A 99 -7.10 12.75 7.25
CA PRO A 99 -6.50 13.50 8.34
C PRO A 99 -7.51 13.69 9.49
N PRO A 100 -7.06 13.90 10.74
CA PRO A 100 -7.94 14.23 11.85
C PRO A 100 -8.88 15.42 11.60
N ALA A 101 -8.41 16.44 10.87
CA ALA A 101 -9.21 17.61 10.47
C ALA A 101 -10.48 17.25 9.67
N HIS A 102 -10.52 16.05 9.08
CA HIS A 102 -11.70 15.56 8.36
C HIS A 102 -12.94 15.62 9.25
N TRP A 103 -12.81 15.24 10.54
CA TRP A 103 -13.92 15.20 11.50
C TRP A 103 -14.00 16.40 12.44
N ASP A 104 -12.88 17.03 12.77
CA ASP A 104 -12.86 18.20 13.63
C ASP A 104 -11.75 19.16 13.21
N PRO A 105 -12.09 20.39 12.77
CA PRO A 105 -11.13 21.36 12.24
C PRO A 105 -10.12 21.87 13.28
N ALA A 106 -10.27 21.52 14.56
CA ALA A 106 -9.28 21.81 15.60
C ALA A 106 -8.03 20.92 15.54
N TYR A 107 -8.03 19.87 14.71
CA TYR A 107 -6.91 18.93 14.57
C TYR A 107 -6.18 19.08 13.22
N PRO A 108 -4.98 18.47 13.06
CA PRO A 108 -4.17 18.62 11.86
C PRO A 108 -4.87 18.22 10.56
N ALA A 109 -4.78 19.09 9.56
CA ALA A 109 -5.09 18.80 8.16
C ALA A 109 -4.00 17.95 7.51
N ILE A 110 -4.24 17.50 6.27
CA ILE A 110 -3.35 16.55 5.58
C ILE A 110 -1.94 17.12 5.37
N ASP A 111 -1.82 18.42 5.12
CA ASP A 111 -0.56 19.15 4.94
C ASP A 111 0.18 19.43 6.25
N GLU A 112 -0.48 19.22 7.40
CA GLU A 112 0.09 19.40 8.73
C GLU A 112 0.61 18.07 9.35
N LEU A 113 0.34 16.93 8.70
CA LEU A 113 0.84 15.64 9.16
C LEU A 113 2.37 15.54 8.97
N PRO A 114 3.14 15.14 10.00
CA PRO A 114 4.58 15.06 9.86
C PRO A 114 4.98 13.86 8.97
N PRO A 115 6.07 13.96 8.19
CA PRO A 115 6.53 12.87 7.31
C PRO A 115 6.79 11.54 8.02
N THR A 116 6.96 11.55 9.34
CA THR A 116 7.09 10.36 10.18
C THR A 116 5.87 9.43 10.15
N PHE A 117 4.72 9.87 9.60
CA PHE A 117 3.55 9.03 9.36
C PHE A 117 3.64 8.20 8.08
N ALA A 118 4.55 8.55 7.14
CA ALA A 118 4.65 7.88 5.85
C ALA A 118 5.22 6.46 5.92
N VAL A 119 5.96 6.12 6.99
CA VAL A 119 6.59 4.80 7.14
C VAL A 119 6.27 4.24 8.52
N ARG A 120 5.44 3.20 8.56
CA ARG A 120 4.93 2.59 9.79
C ARG A 120 4.90 1.07 9.69
N PRO A 121 5.04 0.34 10.81
CA PRO A 121 4.72 -1.09 10.83
C PRO A 121 3.27 -1.32 10.40
N LEU A 122 3.02 -2.35 9.61
CA LEU A 122 1.67 -2.76 9.22
C LEU A 122 1.27 -4.02 9.99
N VAL A 123 0.04 -4.02 10.51
CA VAL A 123 -0.66 -5.19 11.04
C VAL A 123 -1.89 -5.42 10.16
N VAL A 124 -2.10 -6.66 9.74
CA VAL A 124 -3.28 -7.05 8.96
C VAL A 124 -4.16 -7.99 9.79
N LEU A 125 -5.39 -7.57 10.04
CA LEU A 125 -6.44 -8.37 10.68
C LEU A 125 -7.31 -8.97 9.58
N ASP A 126 -7.24 -10.29 9.42
CA ASP A 126 -8.00 -11.03 8.41
C ASP A 126 -9.38 -11.43 8.97
N ILE A 127 -10.43 -10.94 8.32
CA ILE A 127 -11.83 -11.28 8.61
C ILE A 127 -12.58 -11.82 7.38
N VAL A 128 -11.87 -12.19 6.33
CA VAL A 128 -12.42 -12.63 5.03
C VAL A 128 -13.51 -13.67 5.18
N ASP A 129 -13.23 -14.74 5.93
CA ASP A 129 -14.19 -15.84 6.09
C ASP A 129 -15.46 -15.40 6.85
N LYS A 130 -15.36 -14.38 7.70
CA LYS A 130 -16.49 -13.82 8.44
C LYS A 130 -17.33 -12.92 7.55
N VAL A 131 -16.70 -12.10 6.73
CA VAL A 131 -17.38 -11.25 5.74
C VAL A 131 -18.07 -12.10 4.68
N LYS A 132 -17.48 -13.22 4.26
CA LYS A 132 -18.12 -14.20 3.36
C LYS A 132 -19.37 -14.85 3.96
N ALA A 133 -19.37 -15.08 5.27
CA ALA A 133 -20.53 -15.63 5.98
C ALA A 133 -21.61 -14.57 6.26
N ASP A 134 -21.19 -13.34 6.53
CA ASP A 134 -22.04 -12.18 6.80
C ASP A 134 -21.37 -10.92 6.25
N ALA A 135 -21.88 -10.40 5.13
CA ALA A 135 -21.35 -9.19 4.51
C ALA A 135 -21.43 -7.95 5.42
N GLY A 136 -22.29 -7.98 6.44
CA GLY A 136 -22.40 -6.93 7.47
C GLY A 136 -21.46 -7.11 8.67
N TYR A 137 -20.56 -8.11 8.64
CA TYR A 137 -19.68 -8.38 9.77
C TYR A 137 -18.76 -7.19 10.05
N GLN A 138 -18.77 -6.75 11.31
CA GLN A 138 -17.90 -5.70 11.81
C GLN A 138 -16.75 -6.32 12.60
N LEU A 139 -15.52 -5.84 12.40
CA LEU A 139 -14.37 -6.25 13.19
C LEU A 139 -14.69 -6.14 14.70
N GLN A 140 -14.44 -7.21 15.45
CA GLN A 140 -14.69 -7.27 16.88
C GLN A 140 -13.38 -7.20 17.68
N VAL A 141 -13.47 -6.79 18.94
CA VAL A 141 -12.33 -6.85 19.89
C VAL A 141 -11.78 -8.28 20.00
N GLY A 142 -12.65 -9.29 19.91
CA GLY A 142 -12.24 -10.69 19.90
C GLY A 142 -11.29 -11.06 18.75
N ASP A 143 -11.40 -10.38 17.60
CA ASP A 143 -10.56 -10.63 16.42
C ASP A 143 -9.14 -10.12 16.66
N ILE A 144 -9.04 -8.93 17.24
CA ILE A 144 -7.77 -8.32 17.66
C ILE A 144 -7.07 -9.23 18.67
N LEU A 145 -7.79 -9.65 19.72
CA LEU A 145 -7.22 -10.53 20.76
C LEU A 145 -6.82 -11.90 20.19
N SER A 146 -7.56 -12.42 19.21
CA SER A 146 -7.23 -13.68 18.53
C SER A 146 -5.97 -13.54 17.68
N TRP A 147 -5.84 -12.43 16.93
CA TRP A 147 -4.63 -12.11 16.19
C TRP A 147 -3.42 -12.00 17.12
N GLU A 148 -3.55 -11.25 18.22
CA GLU A 148 -2.46 -11.10 19.20
C GLU A 148 -2.04 -12.44 19.83
N LYS A 149 -3.00 -13.32 20.11
CA LYS A 149 -2.75 -14.67 20.61
C LYS A 149 -2.07 -15.54 19.56
N GLN A 150 -2.52 -15.49 18.31
CA GLN A 150 -1.98 -16.27 17.19
C GLN A 150 -0.51 -15.91 16.95
N PHE A 151 -0.21 -14.62 16.84
CA PHE A 151 1.14 -14.13 16.57
C PHE A 151 1.99 -13.99 17.84
N LYS A 152 1.43 -14.27 19.02
CA LYS A 152 2.08 -14.20 20.33
C LYS A 152 2.72 -12.84 20.59
N THR A 153 2.06 -11.77 20.14
CA THR A 153 2.53 -10.40 20.28
C THR A 153 1.34 -9.46 20.46
N LYS A 154 1.58 -8.32 21.09
CA LYS A 154 0.65 -7.19 21.03
C LYS A 154 0.81 -6.43 19.73
N ILE A 155 -0.24 -5.74 19.29
CA ILE A 155 -0.12 -4.79 18.19
C ILE A 155 0.93 -3.74 18.59
N PRO A 156 2.01 -3.56 17.80
CA PRO A 156 3.07 -2.62 18.16
C PRO A 156 2.55 -1.18 18.22
N LYS A 157 3.04 -0.42 19.21
CA LYS A 157 2.72 1.01 19.30
C LYS A 157 3.10 1.70 18.00
N GLY A 158 2.12 2.37 17.40
CA GLY A 158 2.30 3.12 16.16
C GLY A 158 2.15 2.30 14.88
N ALA A 159 1.81 1.01 14.96
CA ALA A 159 1.43 0.26 13.77
C ALA A 159 0.16 0.84 13.14
N VAL A 160 0.09 0.76 11.81
CA VAL A 160 -1.15 0.91 11.05
C VAL A 160 -1.82 -0.46 11.05
N VAL A 161 -3.12 -0.49 11.33
CA VAL A 161 -3.90 -1.73 11.41
C VAL A 161 -4.88 -1.76 10.23
N PHE A 162 -4.63 -2.65 9.28
CA PHE A 162 -5.53 -2.90 8.16
C PHE A 162 -6.49 -4.02 8.49
N VAL A 163 -7.73 -3.88 8.02
CA VAL A 163 -8.74 -4.94 8.04
C VAL A 163 -8.84 -5.51 6.64
N ARG A 164 -8.55 -6.79 6.49
CA ARG A 164 -8.68 -7.51 5.22
C ARG A 164 -10.05 -8.18 5.15
N SER A 165 -10.79 -7.90 4.08
CA SER A 165 -12.22 -8.23 3.95
C SER A 165 -12.67 -8.64 2.53
N ASP A 166 -11.76 -9.16 1.70
CA ASP A 166 -12.00 -9.62 0.32
C ASP A 166 -12.86 -10.89 0.18
#